data_AF-A0A8J7G5R2-F1
#
_entry.id   AF-A0A8J7G5R2-F1
#
_cell.length_a   1.000
_cell.length_b   1.000
_cell.length_c   1.000
_cell.angle_alpha   90.00
_cell.angle_beta   90.00
_cell.angle_gamma   90.00
#
_symmetry.space_group_name_H-M   'P 1'
#
loop_
_entity.id
_entity.type
_entity.pdbx_description
1 polymer ?
#
loop_
_entity_poly.entity_id
_entity_poly.type
_entity_poly.pdbx_seq_one_letter_code
_entity_poly.pdbx_strand_id
1 'polypeptide(L)'
;MGGLPRLERVHLTAWLRRGFVVAAADYLGLDAHGITPYPYGEPLASDILDIARAVQDLGAPIDAPVIAAGFSQGADVALYAALLWQSHAPELDFRGTVALAPLDYPTFFTAVTKDEDSPVEQLVPMLLAGMRAHSPTFEPRDFLTDHGNRLVEVAATASMPQMRAAMAPFRNSDLGVSGMMRRLDIQCLLAEARPPVTRYHPPLLLCTTTRDILSPPKSTARLQTQLRECGTDATFRCYEGVNHLSALPTTAHDSARWAHDLLATHPTHRIATNSDRTRS
;
A
#
# COMPACT_ATOMS: atom_id res chain seq x y z
N MET A 1 -22.27 8.78 -6.98
CA MET A 1 -20.80 8.72 -6.95
C MET A 1 -20.28 9.95 -6.22
N GLY A 2 -19.74 9.78 -5.01
CA GLY A 2 -18.99 10.85 -4.35
C GLY A 2 -17.65 10.99 -5.05
N GLY A 3 -17.23 12.21 -5.39
CA GLY A 3 -15.90 12.44 -5.97
C GLY A 3 -14.77 12.07 -4.99
N LEU A 4 -13.54 12.05 -5.49
CA LEU A 4 -12.34 11.73 -4.71
C LEU A 4 -12.30 12.51 -3.38
N PRO A 5 -12.01 11.85 -2.24
CA PRO A 5 -11.77 12.49 -0.96
C PRO A 5 -10.79 13.66 -1.04
N ARG A 6 -10.95 14.66 -0.17
CA ARG A 6 -10.11 15.88 -0.17
C ARG A 6 -8.61 15.56 -0.11
N LEU A 7 -8.22 14.56 0.69
CA LEU A 7 -6.82 14.16 0.88
C LEU A 7 -6.20 13.62 -0.41
N GLU A 8 -6.93 12.74 -1.11
CA GLU A 8 -6.51 12.19 -2.40
C GLU A 8 -6.42 13.27 -3.47
N ARG A 9 -7.41 14.18 -3.56
CA ARG A 9 -7.33 15.29 -4.52
C ARG A 9 -6.09 16.15 -4.33
N VAL A 10 -5.71 16.46 -3.08
CA VAL A 10 -4.47 17.21 -2.80
C VAL A 10 -3.26 16.43 -3.30
N HIS A 11 -3.23 15.12 -3.05
CA HIS A 11 -2.15 14.26 -3.50
C HIS A 11 -2.02 14.24 -5.02
N LEU A 12 -3.08 13.86 -5.74
CA LEU A 12 -3.07 13.75 -7.20
C LEU A 12 -2.80 15.12 -7.86
N THR A 13 -3.32 16.21 -7.29
CA THR A 13 -3.06 17.57 -7.79
C THR A 13 -1.57 17.91 -7.77
N ALA A 14 -0.81 17.43 -6.77
CA ALA A 14 0.63 17.66 -6.72
C ALA A 14 1.38 17.00 -7.88
N TRP A 15 0.98 15.76 -8.24
CA TRP A 15 1.52 15.05 -9.40
C TRP A 15 1.13 15.71 -10.72
N LEU A 16 -0.15 16.03 -10.89
CA LEU A 16 -0.66 16.71 -12.10
C LEU A 16 0.04 18.06 -12.33
N ARG A 17 0.23 18.87 -11.27
CA ARG A 17 0.95 20.15 -11.35
C ARG A 17 2.43 20.00 -11.70
N ARG A 18 3.00 18.81 -11.54
CA ARG A 18 4.39 18.50 -11.90
C ARG A 18 4.51 17.87 -13.29
N GLY A 19 3.40 17.76 -14.04
CA GLY A 19 3.37 17.30 -15.42
C GLY A 19 3.18 15.79 -15.60
N PHE A 20 2.81 15.06 -14.54
CA PHE A 20 2.53 13.62 -14.65
C PHE A 20 1.14 13.36 -15.22
N VAL A 21 1.04 12.31 -16.03
CA VAL A 21 -0.22 11.59 -16.23
C VAL A 21 -0.45 10.72 -14.99
N VAL A 22 -1.65 10.75 -14.44
CA VAL A 22 -2.00 10.02 -13.21
C VAL A 22 -3.11 9.04 -13.52
N ALA A 23 -2.85 7.76 -13.23
CA ALA A 23 -3.82 6.69 -13.32
C ALA A 23 -3.94 6.01 -11.94
N ALA A 24 -5.17 5.66 -11.56
CA ALA A 24 -5.45 5.00 -10.31
C ALA A 24 -6.32 3.78 -10.62
N ALA A 25 -5.84 2.60 -10.22
CA ALA A 25 -6.59 1.35 -10.36
C ALA A 25 -7.56 1.19 -9.19
N ASP A 26 -8.77 0.73 -9.48
CA ASP A 26 -9.57 0.03 -8.47
C ASP A 26 -8.97 -1.38 -8.34
N TYR A 27 -8.43 -1.69 -7.15
CA TYR A 27 -7.84 -3.00 -6.90
C TYR A 27 -8.86 -4.14 -7.02
N LEU A 28 -8.36 -5.33 -7.32
CA LEU A 28 -9.10 -6.59 -7.30
C LEU A 28 -10.02 -6.68 -6.07
N GLY A 29 -11.29 -7.00 -6.32
CA GLY A 29 -12.33 -7.12 -5.31
C GLY A 29 -13.01 -5.80 -4.90
N LEU A 30 -12.51 -4.64 -5.35
CA LEU A 30 -13.21 -3.35 -5.15
C LEU A 30 -14.29 -3.09 -6.21
N ASP A 31 -14.31 -3.86 -7.31
CA ASP A 31 -15.30 -3.83 -8.40
C ASP A 31 -16.61 -4.57 -8.07
N ALA A 32 -16.84 -4.87 -6.79
CA ALA A 32 -17.97 -5.63 -6.23
C ALA A 32 -17.97 -7.15 -6.51
N HIS A 33 -16.89 -7.70 -7.08
CA HIS A 33 -16.72 -9.14 -7.30
C HIS A 33 -15.61 -9.73 -6.43
N GLY A 34 -15.95 -10.13 -5.21
CA GLY A 34 -15.05 -10.85 -4.30
C GLY A 34 -14.60 -10.03 -3.09
N ILE A 35 -13.75 -10.63 -2.26
CA ILE A 35 -13.18 -10.01 -1.07
C ILE A 35 -11.81 -9.44 -1.48
N THR A 36 -11.61 -8.13 -1.33
CA THR A 36 -10.28 -7.53 -1.52
C THR A 36 -9.30 -8.23 -0.59
N PRO A 37 -8.15 -8.74 -1.08
CA PRO A 37 -7.18 -9.51 -0.31
C PRO A 37 -6.37 -8.64 0.67
N TYR A 38 -6.98 -7.67 1.36
CA TYR A 38 -6.33 -6.91 2.43
C TYR A 38 -5.97 -7.84 3.59
N PRO A 39 -4.73 -7.88 4.11
CA PRO A 39 -3.61 -6.96 3.87
C PRO A 39 -2.59 -7.35 2.77
N TYR A 40 -2.81 -8.44 2.06
CA TYR A 40 -1.87 -8.99 1.08
C TYR A 40 -1.80 -8.14 -0.19
N GLY A 41 -0.68 -7.45 -0.37
CA GLY A 41 -0.46 -6.56 -1.52
C GLY A 41 -0.04 -7.26 -2.81
N GLU A 42 0.56 -8.45 -2.74
CA GLU A 42 1.05 -9.20 -3.91
C GLU A 42 -0.03 -9.43 -4.98
N PRO A 43 -1.25 -9.90 -4.64
CA PRO A 43 -2.28 -10.14 -5.65
C PRO A 43 -2.83 -8.86 -6.29
N LEU A 44 -2.55 -7.68 -5.70
CA LEU A 44 -3.05 -6.39 -6.17
C LEU A 44 -2.04 -5.66 -7.07
N ALA A 45 -0.80 -6.15 -7.12
CA ALA A 45 0.28 -5.48 -7.83
C ALA A 45 0.11 -5.51 -9.35
N SER A 46 -0.52 -6.56 -9.89
CA SER A 46 -0.86 -6.63 -11.32
C SER A 46 -1.77 -5.48 -11.73
N ASP A 47 -2.73 -5.07 -10.88
CA ASP A 47 -3.67 -3.98 -11.21
C ASP A 47 -2.94 -2.66 -11.44
N ILE A 48 -1.87 -2.40 -10.68
CA ILE A 48 -1.02 -1.20 -10.84
C ILE A 48 -0.21 -1.25 -12.14
N LEU A 49 0.26 -2.43 -12.55
CA LEU A 49 1.03 -2.59 -13.78
C LEU A 49 0.10 -2.55 -15.01
N ASP A 50 -1.06 -3.18 -14.91
CA ASP A 50 -2.02 -3.30 -16.01
C ASP A 50 -2.77 -1.98 -16.26
N ILE A 51 -3.02 -1.16 -15.23
CA ILE A 51 -3.54 0.20 -15.47
C ILE A 51 -2.51 1.08 -16.21
N ALA A 52 -1.20 0.89 -15.97
CA ALA A 52 -0.15 1.61 -16.69
C ALA A 52 -0.12 1.21 -18.17
N ARG A 53 -0.23 -0.09 -18.47
CA ARG A 53 -0.39 -0.61 -19.85
C ARG A 53 -1.62 -0.04 -20.52
N ALA A 54 -2.76 -0.12 -19.85
CA ALA A 54 -4.03 0.36 -20.38
C ALA A 54 -3.96 1.85 -20.78
N VAL A 55 -3.24 2.67 -20.01
CA VAL A 55 -3.01 4.09 -20.33
C VAL A 55 -2.14 4.27 -21.57
N GLN A 56 -1.09 3.46 -21.73
CA GLN A 56 -0.23 3.49 -22.92
C GLN A 56 -0.99 3.06 -24.18
N ASP A 57 -1.97 2.15 -24.04
CA ASP A 57 -2.82 1.65 -25.12
C ASP A 57 -3.95 2.60 -25.54
N LEU A 58 -4.17 3.73 -24.84
CA LEU A 58 -5.21 4.71 -25.19
C LEU A 58 -4.96 5.44 -26.52
N GLY A 59 -3.83 5.18 -27.21
CA GLY A 59 -3.48 5.83 -28.46
C GLY A 59 -3.08 7.30 -28.30
N ALA A 60 -2.88 7.76 -27.07
CA ALA A 60 -2.28 9.05 -26.75
C ALA A 60 -0.75 8.94 -26.79
N PRO A 61 0.00 10.04 -27.03
CA PRO A 61 1.47 10.03 -27.04
C PRO A 61 2.05 9.93 -25.61
N ILE A 62 1.65 8.90 -24.86
CA ILE A 62 2.07 8.61 -23.48
C ILE A 62 3.02 7.41 -23.52
N ASP A 63 4.12 7.56 -24.26
CA ASP A 63 5.28 6.67 -24.14
C ASP A 63 6.20 7.28 -23.07
N ALA A 64 5.86 7.01 -21.81
CA ALA A 64 6.45 7.66 -20.66
C ALA A 64 6.94 6.65 -19.62
N PRO A 65 8.03 6.96 -18.91
CA PRO A 65 8.45 6.20 -17.74
C PRO A 65 7.35 6.05 -16.71
N VAL A 66 7.30 4.88 -16.06
CA VAL A 66 6.31 4.55 -15.04
C VAL A 66 6.92 4.72 -13.65
N ILE A 67 6.17 5.37 -12.76
CA ILE A 67 6.44 5.43 -11.32
C ILE A 67 5.20 4.88 -10.60
N ALA A 68 5.39 3.88 -9.74
CA ALA A 68 4.30 3.46 -8.84
C ALA A 68 4.33 4.31 -7.57
N ALA A 69 3.18 4.83 -7.16
CA ALA A 69 3.05 5.57 -5.90
C ALA A 69 1.83 5.07 -5.12
N GLY A 70 1.99 4.85 -3.82
CA GLY A 70 0.91 4.34 -2.99
C GLY A 70 1.02 4.74 -1.53
N PHE A 71 -0.11 4.74 -0.85
CA PHE A 71 -0.24 5.14 0.55
C PHE A 71 -0.91 4.06 1.39
N SER A 72 -0.41 3.86 2.62
CA SER A 72 -0.93 2.83 3.53
C SER A 72 -0.85 1.45 2.87
N GLN A 73 -1.94 0.70 2.73
CA GLN A 73 -1.95 -0.54 1.92
C GLN A 73 -1.39 -0.33 0.51
N GLY A 74 -1.71 0.80 -0.14
CA GLY A 74 -1.22 1.09 -1.49
C GLY A 74 0.31 1.20 -1.55
N ALA A 75 0.97 1.52 -0.44
CA ALA A 75 2.43 1.52 -0.38
C ALA A 75 2.99 0.09 -0.50
N ASP A 76 2.34 -0.89 0.12
CA ASP A 76 2.69 -2.31 0.00
C ASP A 76 2.47 -2.78 -1.44
N VAL A 77 1.32 -2.42 -2.04
CA VAL A 77 1.02 -2.75 -3.44
C VAL A 77 2.03 -2.14 -4.41
N ALA A 78 2.43 -0.88 -4.20
CA ALA A 78 3.45 -0.22 -5.03
C ALA A 78 4.83 -0.89 -4.92
N LEU A 79 5.19 -1.40 -3.73
CA LEU A 79 6.40 -2.20 -3.55
C LEU A 79 6.30 -3.53 -4.31
N TYR A 80 5.19 -4.26 -4.20
CA TYR A 80 5.00 -5.49 -4.97
C TYR A 80 4.98 -5.24 -6.49
N ALA A 81 4.39 -4.14 -6.97
CA ALA A 81 4.44 -3.78 -8.38
C ALA A 81 5.89 -3.63 -8.88
N ALA A 82 6.77 -3.06 -8.08
CA ALA A 82 8.20 -2.94 -8.40
C ALA A 82 8.94 -4.29 -8.39
N LEU A 83 8.51 -5.24 -7.56
CA LEU A 83 9.07 -6.61 -7.55
C LEU A 83 8.61 -7.42 -8.77
N LEU A 84 7.34 -7.29 -9.13
CA LEU A 84 6.70 -8.12 -10.15
C LEU A 84 6.76 -7.52 -11.55
N TRP A 85 7.14 -6.24 -11.70
CA TRP A 85 7.18 -5.56 -12.99
C TRP A 85 7.94 -6.35 -14.06
N GLN A 86 9.13 -6.89 -13.76
CA GLN A 86 9.93 -7.59 -14.77
C GLN A 86 9.29 -8.89 -15.27
N SER A 87 8.54 -9.60 -14.41
CA SER A 87 7.88 -10.86 -14.80
C SER A 87 6.49 -10.64 -15.39
N HIS A 88 5.77 -9.61 -14.92
CA HIS A 88 4.38 -9.34 -15.32
C HIS A 88 4.27 -8.34 -16.47
N ALA A 89 5.10 -7.29 -16.46
CA ALA A 89 5.08 -6.18 -17.42
C ALA A 89 6.48 -5.67 -17.83
N PRO A 90 7.34 -6.55 -18.39
CA PRO A 90 8.74 -6.23 -18.71
C PRO A 90 8.91 -5.09 -19.72
N GLU A 91 7.90 -4.82 -20.54
CA GLU A 91 7.91 -3.75 -21.53
C GLU A 91 7.71 -2.35 -20.94
N LEU A 92 7.19 -2.25 -19.70
CA LEU A 92 7.06 -0.96 -19.02
C LEU A 92 8.43 -0.43 -18.60
N ASP A 93 8.70 0.83 -18.94
CA ASP A 93 9.88 1.57 -18.48
C ASP A 93 9.70 2.00 -17.01
N PHE A 94 9.71 1.05 -16.09
CA PHE A 94 9.45 1.26 -14.66
C PHE A 94 10.69 1.83 -13.96
N ARG A 95 10.59 3.07 -13.45
CA ARG A 95 11.75 3.84 -12.97
C ARG A 95 11.85 4.02 -11.48
N GLY A 96 10.80 3.80 -10.71
CA GLY A 96 10.86 4.00 -9.27
C GLY A 96 9.53 3.83 -8.57
N THR A 97 9.61 3.80 -7.25
CA THR A 97 8.45 3.57 -6.39
C THR A 97 8.42 4.55 -5.24
N VAL A 98 7.25 5.13 -4.98
CA VAL A 98 6.98 5.98 -3.82
C VAL A 98 6.02 5.24 -2.88
N ALA A 99 6.53 4.76 -1.75
CA ALA A 99 5.76 4.08 -0.72
C ALA A 99 5.56 5.01 0.49
N LEU A 100 4.32 5.47 0.67
CA LEU A 100 3.91 6.42 1.69
C LEU A 100 3.24 5.71 2.86
N ALA A 101 3.80 5.85 4.06
CA ALA A 101 3.34 5.17 5.27
C ALA A 101 3.11 3.66 5.08
N PRO A 102 4.12 2.89 4.58
CA PRO A 102 4.01 1.44 4.43
C PRO A 102 3.71 0.80 5.79
N LEU A 103 2.77 -0.15 5.82
CA LEU A 103 2.20 -0.64 7.08
C LEU A 103 3.12 -1.67 7.77
N ASP A 104 3.25 -1.56 9.08
CA ASP A 104 3.89 -2.59 9.92
C ASP A 104 2.79 -3.31 10.70
N TYR A 105 2.10 -4.23 10.02
CA TYR A 105 0.93 -4.89 10.60
C TYR A 105 1.24 -5.58 11.94
N PRO A 106 2.36 -6.33 12.13
CA PRO A 106 2.68 -6.90 13.44
C PRO A 106 2.83 -5.85 14.55
N THR A 107 3.50 -4.73 14.29
CA THR A 107 3.68 -3.66 15.27
C THR A 107 2.35 -2.97 15.58
N PHE A 108 1.56 -2.67 14.55
CA PHE A 108 0.21 -2.12 14.69
C PHE A 108 -0.68 -3.06 15.51
N PHE A 109 -0.80 -4.32 15.11
CA PHE A 109 -1.65 -5.32 15.75
C PHE A 109 -1.26 -5.49 17.22
N THR A 110 0.04 -5.56 17.52
CA THR A 110 0.55 -5.57 18.91
C THR A 110 0.07 -4.35 19.68
N ALA A 111 0.25 -3.15 19.12
CA ALA A 111 -0.05 -1.91 19.82
C ALA A 111 -1.53 -1.77 20.18
N VAL A 112 -2.42 -2.21 19.29
CA VAL A 112 -3.87 -1.98 19.42
C VAL A 112 -4.61 -3.13 20.08
N THR A 113 -4.04 -4.34 20.10
CA THR A 113 -4.67 -5.52 20.72
C THR A 113 -4.13 -5.87 22.10
N LYS A 114 -3.02 -5.26 22.56
CA LYS A 114 -2.35 -5.66 23.82
C LYS A 114 -3.21 -5.56 25.07
N ASP A 115 -4.15 -4.62 25.11
CA ASP A 115 -4.95 -4.27 26.28
C ASP A 115 -6.42 -4.59 26.00
N GLU A 116 -7.06 -5.32 26.91
CA GLU A 116 -8.43 -5.79 26.77
C GLU A 116 -9.44 -4.65 26.87
N ASP A 117 -9.10 -3.59 27.60
CA ASP A 117 -9.95 -2.42 27.76
C ASP A 117 -9.77 -1.40 26.64
N SER A 118 -8.81 -1.57 25.73
CA SER A 118 -8.64 -0.62 24.62
C SER A 118 -9.82 -0.68 23.64
N PRO A 119 -10.25 0.48 23.08
CA PRO A 119 -11.22 0.50 21.99
C PRO A 119 -10.75 -0.36 20.81
N VAL A 120 -11.68 -1.03 20.14
CA VAL A 120 -11.34 -1.83 18.96
C VAL A 120 -10.92 -0.93 17.81
N GLU A 121 -9.76 -1.25 17.23
CA GLU A 121 -9.28 -0.57 16.03
C GLU A 121 -9.84 -1.20 14.75
N GLN A 122 -10.30 -0.34 13.83
CA GLN A 122 -11.10 -0.76 12.68
C GLN A 122 -10.41 -1.76 11.74
N LEU A 123 -9.08 -1.72 11.68
CA LEU A 123 -8.31 -2.61 10.83
C LEU A 123 -8.19 -4.02 11.42
N VAL A 124 -8.41 -4.23 12.73
CA VAL A 124 -8.27 -5.55 13.37
C VAL A 124 -9.21 -6.60 12.74
N PRO A 125 -10.54 -6.39 12.73
CA PRO A 125 -11.46 -7.34 12.08
C PRO A 125 -11.26 -7.45 10.56
N MET A 126 -10.81 -6.39 9.88
CA MET A 126 -10.48 -6.45 8.44
C MET A 126 -9.27 -7.33 8.17
N LEU A 127 -8.21 -7.21 8.99
CA LEU A 127 -7.02 -8.06 8.89
C LEU A 127 -7.39 -9.53 9.14
N LEU A 128 -8.23 -9.82 10.14
CA LEU A 128 -8.68 -11.18 10.43
C LEU A 128 -9.53 -11.77 9.29
N ALA A 129 -10.40 -10.96 8.67
CA ALA A 129 -11.17 -11.38 7.50
C ALA A 129 -10.26 -11.71 6.32
N GLY A 130 -9.25 -10.88 6.08
CA GLY A 130 -8.21 -11.09 5.08
C GLY A 130 -7.41 -12.37 5.28
N MET A 131 -6.94 -12.59 6.51
CA MET A 131 -6.22 -13.81 6.90
C MET A 131 -7.04 -15.07 6.65
N ARG A 132 -8.34 -15.04 6.98
CA ARG A 132 -9.26 -16.15 6.72
C ARG A 132 -9.46 -16.41 5.23
N ALA A 133 -9.54 -15.35 4.43
CA ALA A 133 -9.63 -15.48 2.98
C ALA A 133 -8.33 -16.01 2.35
N HIS A 134 -7.17 -15.66 2.92
CA HIS A 134 -5.85 -16.07 2.42
C HIS A 134 -5.46 -17.49 2.84
N SER A 135 -5.80 -17.90 4.06
CA SER A 135 -5.39 -19.19 4.63
C SER A 135 -6.61 -20.06 4.99
N PRO A 136 -6.88 -21.14 4.24
CA PRO A 136 -8.01 -22.04 4.50
C PRO A 136 -7.99 -22.74 5.86
N THR A 137 -6.82 -22.76 6.54
CA THR A 137 -6.65 -23.38 7.85
C THR A 137 -6.78 -22.39 9.00
N PHE A 138 -6.94 -21.09 8.71
CA PHE A 138 -7.10 -20.05 9.72
C PHE A 138 -8.59 -19.72 9.91
N GLU A 139 -9.11 -20.04 11.10
CA GLU A 139 -10.50 -19.76 11.48
C GLU A 139 -10.55 -18.85 12.72
N PRO A 140 -10.83 -17.54 12.55
CA PRO A 140 -11.03 -16.60 13.67
C PRO A 140 -12.08 -17.07 14.67
N ARG A 141 -13.07 -17.85 14.23
CA ARG A 141 -14.16 -18.33 15.09
C ARG A 141 -13.72 -19.20 16.25
N ASP A 142 -12.54 -19.79 16.18
CA ASP A 142 -11.97 -20.62 17.23
C ASP A 142 -11.54 -19.83 18.48
N PHE A 143 -11.40 -18.50 18.38
CA PHE A 143 -10.88 -17.69 19.48
C PHE A 143 -11.56 -16.32 19.65
N LEU A 144 -12.39 -15.87 18.71
CA LEU A 144 -13.20 -14.67 18.86
C LEU A 144 -14.52 -14.96 19.60
N THR A 145 -15.09 -13.92 20.20
CA THR A 145 -16.48 -13.97 20.68
C THR A 145 -17.47 -14.05 19.51
N ASP A 146 -18.74 -14.38 19.77
CA ASP A 146 -19.79 -14.29 18.74
C ASP A 146 -19.88 -12.90 18.11
N HIS A 147 -19.61 -11.85 18.89
CA HIS A 147 -19.61 -10.48 18.39
C HIS A 147 -18.38 -10.20 17.52
N GLY A 148 -17.18 -10.62 17.93
CA GLY A 148 -15.97 -10.52 17.13
C GLY A 148 -16.12 -11.23 15.78
N ASN A 149 -16.70 -12.42 15.79
CA ASN A 149 -17.00 -13.16 14.56
C ASN A 149 -17.94 -12.40 13.63
N ARG A 150 -19.03 -11.82 14.15
CA ARG A 150 -19.93 -10.99 13.33
C ARG A 150 -19.21 -9.80 12.71
N LEU A 151 -18.30 -9.15 13.44
CA LEU A 151 -17.53 -8.04 12.90
C LEU A 151 -16.54 -8.47 11.81
N VAL A 152 -15.94 -9.66 11.92
CA VAL A 152 -15.11 -10.24 10.84
C VAL A 152 -15.94 -10.51 9.59
N GLU A 153 -17.18 -11.02 9.72
CA GLU A 153 -18.08 -11.20 8.57
C GLU A 153 -18.48 -9.86 7.93
N VAL A 154 -18.79 -8.86 8.75
CA VAL A 154 -19.16 -7.52 8.27
C VAL A 154 -17.97 -6.85 7.57
N ALA A 155 -16.74 -7.08 8.05
CA ALA A 155 -15.53 -6.49 7.47
C ALA A 155 -15.31 -6.86 6.00
N ALA A 156 -15.88 -7.97 5.52
CA ALA A 156 -15.78 -8.37 4.12
C ALA A 156 -16.59 -7.48 3.15
N THR A 157 -17.57 -6.72 3.64
CA THR A 157 -18.51 -5.96 2.78
C THR A 157 -18.78 -4.52 3.24
N ALA A 158 -18.42 -4.17 4.48
CA ALA A 158 -18.67 -2.85 5.03
C ALA A 158 -17.65 -1.81 4.56
N SER A 159 -18.13 -0.60 4.30
CA SER A 159 -17.29 0.57 4.15
C SER A 159 -16.61 0.96 5.48
N MET A 160 -15.49 1.68 5.41
CA MET A 160 -14.78 2.18 6.60
C MET A 160 -15.68 2.95 7.60
N PRO A 161 -16.60 3.84 7.17
CA PRO A 161 -17.55 4.49 8.09
C PRO A 161 -18.54 3.52 8.75
N GLN A 162 -19.05 2.53 8.01
CA GLN A 162 -19.93 1.50 8.56
C GLN A 162 -19.18 0.65 9.59
N MET A 163 -17.93 0.28 9.28
CA MET A 163 -17.10 -0.49 10.21
C MET A 163 -16.85 0.29 11.50
N ARG A 164 -16.44 1.56 11.39
CA ARG A 164 -16.24 2.44 12.55
C ARG A 164 -17.48 2.55 13.42
N ALA A 165 -18.66 2.73 12.81
CA ALA A 165 -19.91 2.81 13.54
C ALA A 165 -20.25 1.50 14.25
N ALA A 166 -20.00 0.35 13.61
CA ALA A 166 -20.27 -0.97 14.17
C ALA A 166 -19.40 -1.30 15.40
N MET A 167 -18.20 -0.74 15.49
CA MET A 167 -17.26 -1.03 16.61
C MET A 167 -17.24 0.04 17.70
N ALA A 168 -17.81 1.22 17.45
CA ALA A 168 -17.70 2.38 18.35
C ALA A 168 -17.99 2.12 19.84
N PRO A 169 -18.94 1.24 20.24
CA PRO A 169 -19.20 0.98 21.66
C PRO A 169 -18.34 -0.13 22.28
N PHE A 170 -17.50 -0.82 21.50
CA PHE A 170 -16.86 -2.06 21.90
C PHE A 170 -15.35 -1.92 22.18
N ARG A 171 -14.87 -2.74 23.10
CA ARG A 171 -13.46 -2.91 23.49
C ARG A 171 -12.91 -4.23 22.97
N ASN A 172 -11.60 -4.41 23.06
CA ASN A 172 -10.94 -5.61 22.59
C ASN A 172 -11.47 -6.89 23.26
N SER A 173 -11.82 -6.82 24.55
CA SER A 173 -12.44 -7.93 25.30
C SER A 173 -13.78 -8.35 24.72
N ASP A 174 -14.63 -7.41 24.28
CA ASP A 174 -15.95 -7.69 23.69
C ASP A 174 -15.84 -8.53 22.40
N LEU A 175 -14.74 -8.40 21.66
CA LEU A 175 -14.48 -9.14 20.43
C LEU A 175 -13.63 -10.40 20.64
N GLY A 176 -12.93 -10.50 21.78
CA GLY A 176 -11.95 -11.56 22.01
C GLY A 176 -10.64 -11.35 21.24
N VAL A 177 -10.29 -10.10 20.93
CA VAL A 177 -9.05 -9.76 20.19
C VAL A 177 -7.90 -9.34 21.11
N SER A 178 -8.01 -9.55 22.41
CA SER A 178 -6.98 -9.16 23.38
C SER A 178 -5.75 -10.06 23.33
N GLY A 179 -4.57 -9.46 23.14
CA GLY A 179 -3.29 -10.15 23.13
C GLY A 179 -3.10 -11.14 21.98
N MET A 180 -3.72 -10.87 20.82
CA MET A 180 -3.69 -11.74 19.64
C MET A 180 -2.29 -12.08 19.15
N MET A 181 -1.32 -11.20 19.36
CA MET A 181 0.08 -11.44 18.99
C MET A 181 0.77 -12.54 19.82
N ARG A 182 0.09 -13.16 20.79
CA ARG A 182 0.53 -14.41 21.42
C ARG A 182 0.33 -15.64 20.52
N ARG A 183 -0.55 -15.56 19.52
CA ARG A 183 -0.82 -16.68 18.62
C ARG A 183 0.19 -16.72 17.47
N LEU A 184 0.69 -17.91 17.16
CA LEU A 184 1.72 -18.08 16.12
C LEU A 184 1.13 -17.96 14.71
N ASP A 185 -0.09 -18.47 14.51
CA ASP A 185 -0.82 -18.35 13.23
C ASP A 185 -1.00 -16.88 12.80
N ILE A 186 -1.44 -16.00 13.70
CA ILE A 186 -1.57 -14.56 13.46
C ILE A 186 -0.21 -13.92 13.15
N GLN A 187 0.84 -14.29 13.91
CA GLN A 187 2.19 -13.77 13.66
C GLN A 187 2.70 -14.15 12.26
N CYS A 188 2.50 -15.40 11.84
CA CYS A 188 2.88 -15.89 10.52
C CYS A 188 2.11 -15.16 9.41
N LEU A 189 0.78 -15.10 9.50
CA LEU A 189 -0.06 -14.49 8.47
C LEU A 189 0.16 -12.98 8.33
N LEU A 190 0.42 -12.27 9.44
CA LEU A 190 0.81 -10.85 9.39
C LEU A 190 2.22 -10.64 8.82
N ALA A 191 3.12 -11.60 9.00
CA ALA A 191 4.46 -11.54 8.42
C ALA A 191 4.43 -11.78 6.91
N GLU A 192 3.58 -12.69 6.43
CA GLU A 192 3.36 -12.97 5.00
C GLU A 192 2.80 -11.77 4.23
N ALA A 193 2.01 -10.91 4.89
CA ALA A 193 1.47 -9.70 4.28
C ALA A 193 2.51 -8.60 4.01
N ARG A 194 3.74 -8.75 4.51
CA ARG A 194 4.78 -7.72 4.38
C ARG A 194 5.47 -7.82 3.02
N PRO A 195 5.68 -6.69 2.31
CA PRO A 195 6.52 -6.67 1.13
C PRO A 195 7.90 -7.28 1.42
N PRO A 196 8.44 -8.13 0.53
CA PRO A 196 9.74 -8.75 0.70
C PRO A 196 10.86 -7.73 0.92
N VAL A 197 11.71 -8.00 1.91
CA VAL A 197 12.98 -7.31 2.10
C VAL A 197 14.00 -7.97 1.18
N THR A 198 14.19 -7.40 0.00
CA THR A 198 15.10 -7.89 -1.03
C THR A 198 15.68 -6.72 -1.80
N ARG A 199 16.49 -7.01 -2.84
CA ARG A 199 16.97 -6.00 -3.77
C ARG A 199 15.88 -5.61 -4.77
N TYR A 200 15.44 -4.37 -4.74
CA TYR A 200 14.61 -3.76 -5.77
C TYR A 200 15.53 -3.09 -6.78
N HIS A 201 15.28 -3.30 -8.07
CA HIS A 201 16.08 -2.69 -9.12
C HIS A 201 15.80 -1.19 -9.26
N PRO A 202 14.54 -0.71 -9.25
CA PRO A 202 14.24 0.72 -9.28
C PRO A 202 14.45 1.37 -7.90
N PRO A 203 14.86 2.65 -7.83
CA PRO A 203 14.93 3.38 -6.58
C PRO A 203 13.59 3.49 -5.85
N LEU A 204 13.65 3.52 -4.52
CA LEU A 204 12.49 3.61 -3.64
C LEU A 204 12.54 4.90 -2.80
N LEU A 205 11.41 5.58 -2.70
CA LEU A 205 11.16 6.60 -1.70
C LEU A 205 10.19 6.06 -0.64
N LEU A 206 10.66 5.95 0.59
CA LEU A 206 9.86 5.58 1.76
C LEU A 206 9.56 6.84 2.59
N CYS A 207 8.28 7.15 2.78
CA CYS A 207 7.85 8.29 3.59
C CYS A 207 7.03 7.82 4.80
N THR A 208 7.15 8.52 5.92
CA THR A 208 6.27 8.34 7.10
C THR A 208 6.18 9.63 7.92
N THR A 209 5.42 9.64 9.02
CA THR A 209 5.18 10.81 9.85
C THR A 209 5.28 10.50 11.35
N THR A 210 5.68 11.48 12.17
CA THR A 210 6.03 11.22 13.58
C THR A 210 4.86 10.87 14.50
N ARG A 211 3.61 11.10 14.06
CA ARG A 211 2.40 10.68 14.78
C ARG A 211 1.62 9.58 14.05
N ASP A 212 2.28 8.89 13.11
CA ASP A 212 1.71 7.71 12.47
C ASP A 212 1.83 6.50 13.40
N ILE A 213 0.68 5.95 13.81
CA ILE A 213 0.63 4.75 14.65
C ILE A 213 0.55 3.45 13.85
N LEU A 214 0.18 3.52 12.57
CA LEU A 214 0.07 2.37 11.67
C LEU A 214 1.39 2.09 10.95
N SER A 215 2.15 3.16 10.67
CA SER A 215 3.50 3.12 10.11
C SER A 215 4.48 3.92 10.99
N PRO A 216 4.81 3.46 12.21
CA PRO A 216 5.70 4.21 13.09
C PRO A 216 7.04 4.52 12.42
N PRO A 217 7.64 5.72 12.61
CA PRO A 217 8.88 6.09 11.93
C PRO A 217 10.03 5.10 12.11
N LYS A 218 10.11 4.47 13.28
CA LYS A 218 11.09 3.42 13.56
C LYS A 218 10.91 2.19 12.67
N SER A 219 9.67 1.81 12.37
CA SER A 219 9.35 0.68 11.49
C SER A 219 9.76 0.97 10.05
N THR A 220 9.40 2.14 9.52
CA THR A 220 9.78 2.55 8.16
C THR A 220 11.29 2.74 8.01
N ALA A 221 11.96 3.33 9.02
CA ALA A 221 13.41 3.46 9.03
C ALA A 221 14.11 2.10 9.06
N ARG A 222 13.61 1.14 9.85
CA ARG A 222 14.12 -0.24 9.87
C ARG A 222 13.96 -0.89 8.50
N LEU A 223 12.78 -0.79 7.88
CA LEU A 223 12.54 -1.31 6.53
C LEU A 223 13.55 -0.72 5.53
N GLN A 224 13.79 0.60 5.59
CA GLN A 224 14.77 1.25 4.72
C GLN A 224 16.19 0.71 4.92
N THR A 225 16.64 0.57 6.17
CA THR A 225 17.96 -0.01 6.47
C THR A 225 18.09 -1.41 5.88
N GLN A 226 17.09 -2.27 6.11
CA GLN A 226 17.11 -3.64 5.61
C GLN A 226 17.12 -3.71 4.07
N LEU A 227 16.37 -2.84 3.39
CA LEU A 227 16.38 -2.76 1.92
C LEU A 227 17.73 -2.31 1.38
N ARG A 228 18.40 -1.37 2.06
CA ARG A 228 19.76 -0.93 1.71
C ARG A 228 20.81 -2.01 1.94
N GLU A 229 20.67 -2.81 3.00
CA GLU A 229 21.51 -3.98 3.24
C GLU A 229 21.38 -5.02 2.11
N CYS A 230 20.21 -5.13 1.49
CA CYS A 230 19.99 -5.93 0.28
C CYS A 230 20.48 -5.25 -1.02
N GLY A 231 21.00 -4.02 -0.97
CA GLY A 231 21.50 -3.29 -2.15
C GLY A 231 20.43 -2.54 -2.94
N THR A 232 19.27 -2.27 -2.35
CA THR A 232 18.25 -1.37 -2.91
C THR A 232 18.65 0.09 -2.67
N ASP A 233 18.45 0.95 -3.67
CA ASP A 233 18.51 2.41 -3.48
C ASP A 233 17.24 2.91 -2.80
N ALA A 234 17.22 2.89 -1.46
CA ALA A 234 16.08 3.29 -0.65
C ALA A 234 16.34 4.62 0.09
N THR A 235 15.62 5.65 -0.31
CA THR A 235 15.56 6.95 0.37
C THR A 235 14.47 6.96 1.43
N PHE A 236 14.77 7.45 2.63
CA PHE A 236 13.78 7.61 3.72
C PHE A 236 13.52 9.08 4.02
N ARG A 237 12.24 9.45 4.22
CA ARG A 237 11.81 10.77 4.70
C ARG A 237 10.77 10.65 5.80
N CYS A 238 10.97 11.38 6.89
CA CYS A 238 10.02 11.46 8.00
C CYS A 238 9.51 12.90 8.16
N TYR A 239 8.20 13.07 8.30
CA TYR A 239 7.55 14.37 8.43
C TYR A 239 6.98 14.58 9.83
N GLU A 240 7.13 15.78 10.37
CA GLU A 240 6.77 16.07 11.75
C GLU A 240 5.27 16.32 11.97
N GLY A 241 4.76 15.83 13.10
CA GLY A 241 3.54 16.34 13.74
C GLY A 241 2.20 15.92 13.12
N VAL A 242 2.18 15.06 12.10
CA VAL A 242 0.94 14.67 11.41
C VAL A 242 0.61 13.19 11.61
N ASN A 243 -0.69 12.87 11.66
CA ASN A 243 -1.20 11.51 11.79
C ASN A 243 -1.17 10.73 10.47
N HIS A 244 -1.49 9.43 10.51
CA HIS A 244 -1.46 8.53 9.36
C HIS A 244 -2.19 9.09 8.12
N LEU A 245 -3.47 9.45 8.24
CA LEU A 245 -4.25 9.95 7.11
C LEU A 245 -3.72 11.29 6.54
N SER A 246 -3.16 12.13 7.40
CA SER A 246 -2.57 13.41 7.00
C SER A 246 -1.21 13.25 6.33
N ALA A 247 -0.58 12.08 6.40
CA ALA A 247 0.65 11.80 5.67
C ALA A 247 0.47 11.93 4.16
N LEU A 248 -0.68 11.52 3.62
CA LEU A 248 -0.96 11.54 2.18
C LEU A 248 -0.84 12.95 1.56
N PRO A 249 -1.56 13.99 2.06
CA PRO A 249 -1.38 15.35 1.55
C PRO A 249 -0.05 15.98 1.98
N THR A 250 0.49 15.66 3.16
CA THR A 250 1.75 16.25 3.65
C THR A 250 2.95 15.84 2.78
N THR A 251 2.97 14.61 2.30
CA THR A 251 4.07 14.07 1.49
C THR A 251 3.93 14.39 0.00
N ALA A 252 2.73 14.76 -0.47
CA ALA A 252 2.38 14.86 -1.88
C ALA A 252 3.35 15.66 -2.75
N HIS A 253 3.68 16.89 -2.36
CA HIS A 253 4.58 17.75 -3.13
C HIS A 253 6.00 17.18 -3.22
N ASP A 254 6.50 16.65 -2.11
CA ASP A 254 7.84 16.10 -2.01
C ASP A 254 8.00 14.77 -2.75
N SER A 255 6.93 13.96 -2.77
CA SER A 255 6.82 12.73 -3.54
C SER A 255 6.84 13.01 -5.04
N ALA A 256 5.99 13.93 -5.52
CA ALA A 256 5.96 14.32 -6.92
C ALA A 256 7.27 14.99 -7.36
N ARG A 257 7.91 15.78 -6.48
CA ARG A 257 9.25 16.34 -6.74
C ARG A 257 10.30 15.24 -6.88
N TRP A 258 10.36 14.30 -5.93
CA TRP A 258 11.35 13.21 -5.99
C TRP A 258 11.20 12.38 -7.27
N ALA A 259 9.97 12.03 -7.65
CA ALA A 259 9.71 11.30 -8.88
C ALA A 259 10.14 12.10 -10.13
N HIS A 260 9.86 13.41 -10.16
CA HIS A 260 10.30 14.27 -11.25
C HIS A 260 11.82 14.33 -11.37
N ASP A 261 12.52 14.52 -10.25
CA ASP A 261 13.99 14.60 -10.20
C ASP A 261 14.64 13.25 -10.61
N LEU A 262 14.03 12.12 -10.22
CA LEU A 262 14.45 10.78 -10.61
C LEU A 262 14.41 10.59 -12.13
N LEU A 263 13.30 11.00 -12.77
CA LEU A 263 13.14 10.91 -14.23
C LEU A 263 14.08 11.87 -14.98
N ALA A 264 14.34 13.05 -14.42
CA ALA A 264 15.26 14.02 -15.03
C ALA A 264 16.73 13.55 -15.03
N THR A 265 17.13 12.78 -14.02
CA THR A 265 18.50 12.26 -13.87
C THR A 265 18.75 10.95 -14.63
N HIS A 266 17.69 10.28 -15.09
CA HIS A 266 17.76 9.03 -15.86
C HIS A 266 16.91 9.13 -17.14
N PRO A 267 17.25 10.03 -18.09
CA PRO A 267 16.42 10.29 -19.26
C PRO A 267 16.17 9.03 -20.08
N THR A 268 15.01 8.97 -20.73
CA THR A 268 14.66 7.87 -21.65
C THR A 268 15.62 7.87 -22.83
N HIS A 269 16.38 6.78 -23.00
CA HIS A 269 16.94 6.50 -24.31
C HIS A 269 15.79 5.99 -25.18
N ARG A 270 15.21 6.87 -26.00
CA ARG A 270 14.41 6.41 -27.14
C ARG A 270 15.27 5.41 -27.91
N ILE A 271 14.86 4.15 -27.96
CA ILE A 271 15.40 3.22 -28.94
C ILE A 271 15.00 3.81 -30.29
N ALA A 272 15.97 4.34 -31.02
CA ALA A 272 15.73 4.84 -32.37
C ALA A 272 15.11 3.70 -33.18
N THR A 273 13.84 3.84 -33.54
CA THR A 273 13.20 2.89 -34.43
C THR A 273 13.90 2.97 -35.79
N ASN A 274 14.07 1.82 -36.43
CA ASN A 274 14.85 1.65 -37.66
C ASN A 274 14.33 2.49 -38.87
N SER A 275 13.26 3.28 -38.70
CA SER A 275 12.71 4.18 -39.71
C SER A 275 13.55 5.44 -39.94
N ASP A 276 14.41 5.85 -39.00
CA ASP A 276 15.23 7.07 -39.14
C ASP A 276 16.54 6.88 -39.92
N ARG A 277 16.93 5.64 -40.23
CA ARG A 277 18.20 5.33 -40.94
C ARG A 277 18.11 5.30 -42.47
N THR A 278 16.96 5.63 -43.06
CA THR A 278 16.79 5.59 -44.53
C THR A 278 16.66 6.96 -45.19
N ARG A 279 17.00 8.04 -44.48
CA ARG A 279 17.09 9.40 -45.05
C ARG A 279 18.45 10.03 -44.77
N SER A 280 19.48 9.53 -45.46
CA SER A 280 20.72 10.28 -45.75
C SER A 280 21.46 9.61 -46.88
#